data_AF-V5BR34-F1
#
_entry.id   AF-V5BR34-F1
#
_cell.length_a   1.000
_cell.length_b   1.000
_cell.length_c   1.000
_cell.angle_alpha   90.00
_cell.angle_beta   90.00
_cell.angle_gamma   90.00
#
_symmetry.space_group_name_H-M   'P 1'
#
loop_
_entity.id
_entity.type
_entity.pdbx_description
1 polymer ?
#
loop_
_entity_poly.entity_id
_entity_poly.type
_entity_poly.pdbx_seq_one_letter_code
_entity_poly.pdbx_strand_id
1 'polypeptide(L)'
;MVATIGTDNGLGIACHDPTGLSQEVETLILPLLEKLKGAKSNPLQAARLIGLLESNLRHLVKAYGNVGSLAAAYQRLTPVERLVTSMVRQGLPTKDIATALAVSPGTVSIHRKHVRKKLGLGGTITNLHSYLLSLS
;
A
#
# COMPACT_ATOMS: atom_id res chain seq x y z
N MET A 1 -11.14 -45.89 17.64
CA MET A 1 -12.58 -45.62 17.51
C MET A 1 -12.75 -44.11 17.43
N VAL A 2 -13.09 -43.67 16.22
CA VAL A 2 -13.82 -42.45 15.84
C VAL A 2 -13.26 -41.07 16.22
N ALA A 3 -13.05 -40.31 15.15
CA ALA A 3 -12.81 -38.88 15.03
C ALA A 3 -13.83 -38.01 15.77
N THR A 4 -13.43 -36.78 16.09
CA THR A 4 -14.33 -35.64 15.95
C THR A 4 -13.58 -34.52 15.24
N ILE A 5 -14.07 -34.23 14.04
CA ILE A 5 -13.75 -33.07 13.22
C ILE A 5 -14.54 -31.90 13.81
N GLY A 6 -13.90 -30.74 13.92
CA GLY A 6 -14.53 -29.48 14.29
C GLY A 6 -13.69 -28.32 13.79
N THR A 7 -13.91 -27.97 12.52
CA THR A 7 -13.44 -26.75 11.86
C THR A 7 -13.98 -25.51 12.57
N ASP A 8 -13.16 -24.46 12.70
CA ASP A 8 -13.66 -23.10 12.46
C ASP A 8 -12.55 -22.16 12.00
N ASN A 9 -12.92 -21.37 11.00
CA ASN A 9 -12.07 -20.47 10.25
C ASN A 9 -11.86 -19.17 11.04
N GLY A 10 -10.62 -18.90 11.44
CA GLY A 10 -10.21 -17.59 11.93
C GLY A 10 -9.24 -16.95 10.97
N LEU A 11 -9.73 -16.03 10.12
CA LEU A 11 -8.94 -15.05 9.39
C LEU A 11 -8.13 -14.20 10.40
N GLY A 12 -6.96 -14.69 10.77
CA GLY A 12 -6.01 -14.01 11.64
C GLY A 12 -5.17 -13.03 10.83
N ILE A 13 -5.64 -11.79 10.75
CA ILE A 13 -4.88 -10.54 10.81
C ILE A 13 -3.39 -10.71 10.48
N ALA A 14 -2.96 -10.19 9.33
CA ALA A 14 -1.56 -10.12 8.92
C ALA A 14 -0.72 -9.41 10.01
N CYS A 15 -0.13 -10.20 10.91
CA CYS A 15 0.95 -9.76 11.78
C CYS A 15 2.10 -9.36 10.87
N HIS A 16 2.44 -8.07 10.85
CA HIS A 16 3.67 -7.62 10.22
C HIS A 16 4.82 -8.04 11.15
N ASP A 17 5.40 -9.21 10.91
CA ASP A 17 6.54 -9.71 11.68
C ASP A 17 7.77 -8.81 11.44
N PRO A 18 8.27 -8.06 12.44
CA PRO A 18 9.44 -7.20 12.29
C PRO A 18 10.74 -7.99 12.06
N THR A 19 10.71 -9.31 12.26
CA THR A 19 11.82 -10.24 12.03
C THR A 19 12.00 -10.61 10.55
N GLY A 20 10.95 -10.51 9.73
CA GLY A 20 11.05 -10.86 8.30
C GLY A 20 11.98 -9.90 7.55
N LEU A 21 11.82 -8.59 7.76
CA LEU A 21 12.63 -7.58 7.08
C LEU A 21 14.13 -7.72 7.43
N SER A 22 14.45 -7.94 8.70
CA SER A 22 15.84 -8.07 9.15
C SER A 22 16.50 -9.31 8.55
N GLN A 23 15.82 -10.47 8.56
CA GLN A 23 16.32 -11.69 7.93
C GLN A 23 16.55 -11.53 6.43
N GLU A 24 15.64 -10.85 5.73
CA GLU A 24 15.71 -10.71 4.28
C GLU A 24 16.79 -9.70 3.85
N VAL A 25 17.00 -8.65 4.65
CA VAL A 25 18.15 -7.74 4.48
C VAL A 25 19.48 -8.48 4.72
N GLU A 26 19.57 -9.28 5.78
CA GLU A 26 20.79 -10.04 6.11
C GLU A 26 21.13 -11.12 5.08
N THR A 27 20.12 -11.79 4.53
CA THR A 27 20.31 -12.91 3.60
C THR A 27 20.42 -12.49 2.14
N LEU A 28 19.81 -11.37 1.73
CA LEU A 28 19.77 -10.94 0.33
C LEU A 28 20.56 -9.66 0.05
N ILE A 29 20.49 -8.65 0.93
CA ILE A 29 21.06 -7.33 0.65
C ILE A 29 22.53 -7.25 1.05
N LEU A 30 22.87 -7.66 2.27
CA LEU A 30 24.26 -7.60 2.76
C LEU A 30 25.23 -8.42 1.90
N PRO A 31 24.92 -9.66 1.48
CA PRO A 31 25.83 -10.44 0.65
C PRO A 31 26.04 -9.83 -0.75
N LEU A 32 25.03 -9.16 -1.31
CA LEU A 32 25.15 -8.46 -2.59
C LEU A 32 26.04 -7.22 -2.48
N LEU A 33 25.94 -6.48 -1.37
CA LEU A 33 26.81 -5.33 -1.10
C LEU A 33 28.27 -5.77 -0.93
N GLU A 34 28.54 -6.87 -0.24
CA GLU A 34 29.90 -7.41 -0.11
C GLU A 34 30.47 -7.84 -1.47
N LYS A 35 29.67 -8.54 -2.29
CA LYS A 35 30.07 -8.89 -3.67
C LYS A 35 30.34 -7.65 -4.52
N LEU A 36 29.57 -6.58 -4.34
CA LEU A 36 29.75 -5.33 -5.05
C LEU A 36 31.03 -4.58 -4.62
N LYS A 37 31.33 -4.53 -3.31
CA LYS A 37 32.58 -3.96 -2.78
C LYS A 37 33.82 -4.69 -3.32
N GLY A 38 33.71 -6.00 -3.56
CA GLY A 38 34.76 -6.82 -4.16
C GLY A 38 34.90 -6.70 -5.68
N ALA A 39 33.89 -6.19 -6.39
CA ALA A 39 33.83 -6.16 -7.86
C ALA A 39 34.68 -5.06 -8.53
N LYS A 40 35.76 -4.60 -7.87
CA LYS A 40 36.58 -3.42 -8.28
C LYS A 40 37.16 -3.49 -9.70
N SER A 41 37.26 -4.69 -10.27
CA SER A 41 37.93 -4.94 -11.57
C SER A 41 36.99 -5.43 -12.67
N ASN A 42 35.67 -5.57 -12.42
CA ASN A 42 34.74 -6.08 -13.43
C ASN A 42 33.47 -5.22 -13.53
N PRO A 43 33.45 -4.22 -14.43
CA PRO A 43 32.34 -3.28 -14.55
C PRO A 43 31.03 -3.95 -15.00
N LEU A 44 31.10 -5.02 -15.81
CA LEU A 44 29.92 -5.77 -16.22
C LEU A 44 29.30 -6.56 -15.07
N GLN A 45 30.14 -7.16 -14.22
CA GLN A 45 29.70 -7.85 -13.01
C GLN A 45 29.10 -6.87 -12.00
N ALA A 46 29.73 -5.71 -11.80
CA ALA A 46 29.21 -4.65 -10.95
C ALA A 46 27.83 -4.18 -11.42
N ALA A 47 27.65 -3.92 -12.72
CA ALA A 47 26.36 -3.52 -13.28
C ALA A 47 25.27 -4.59 -13.07
N ARG A 48 25.58 -5.87 -13.24
CA ARG A 48 24.63 -6.97 -12.94
C ARG A 48 24.25 -7.02 -11.46
N LEU A 49 25.23 -6.90 -10.56
CA LEU A 49 24.99 -6.90 -9.11
C LEU A 49 24.14 -5.71 -8.68
N ILE A 50 24.36 -4.53 -9.27
CA ILE A 50 23.53 -3.34 -9.04
C ILE A 50 22.09 -3.59 -9.48
N GLY A 51 21.87 -4.15 -10.67
CA GLY A 51 20.52 -4.46 -11.15
C GLY A 51 19.77 -5.46 -10.25
N LEU A 52 20.50 -6.46 -9.73
CA LEU A 52 19.93 -7.42 -8.78
C LEU A 52 19.61 -6.77 -7.43
N LEU A 53 20.51 -5.93 -6.92
CA LEU A 53 20.30 -5.16 -5.69
C LEU A 53 19.07 -4.25 -5.81
N GLU A 54 18.92 -3.57 -6.94
CA GLU A 54 17.77 -2.70 -7.22
C GLU A 54 16.45 -3.47 -7.25
N SER A 55 16.45 -4.67 -7.87
CA SER A 55 15.29 -5.57 -7.88
C SER A 55 14.91 -6.03 -6.46
N ASN A 56 15.89 -6.44 -5.66
CA ASN A 56 15.66 -6.90 -4.30
C ASN A 56 15.18 -5.77 -3.38
N LEU A 57 15.74 -4.57 -3.51
CA LEU A 57 15.27 -3.41 -2.75
C LEU A 57 13.84 -3.03 -3.13
N ARG A 58 13.46 -3.08 -4.42
CA ARG A 58 12.07 -2.90 -4.85
C ARG A 58 11.14 -3.95 -4.25
N HIS A 59 11.57 -5.20 -4.18
CA HIS A 59 10.81 -6.26 -3.54
C HIS A 59 10.60 -5.98 -2.04
N LEU A 60 11.66 -5.61 -1.32
CA LEU A 60 11.57 -5.27 0.11
C LEU A 60 10.67 -4.05 0.36
N VAL A 61 10.75 -3.03 -0.47
CA VAL A 61 9.84 -1.87 -0.39
C VAL A 61 8.39 -2.27 -0.70
N LYS A 62 8.14 -3.30 -1.51
CA LYS A 62 6.78 -3.78 -1.77
C LYS A 62 6.25 -4.68 -0.64
N ALA A 63 7.11 -5.53 -0.09
CA ALA A 63 6.76 -6.49 0.97
C ALA A 63 6.62 -5.81 2.35
N TYR A 64 7.46 -4.81 2.62
CA TYR A 64 7.56 -4.15 3.91
C TYR A 64 7.29 -2.64 3.87
N GLY A 65 7.42 -2.01 2.70
CA GLY A 65 7.10 -0.61 2.55
C GLY A 65 5.59 -0.41 2.48
N ASN A 66 5.06 0.26 3.50
CA ASN A 66 3.65 0.61 3.59
C ASN A 66 3.30 1.82 2.66
N VAL A 67 3.81 1.80 1.42
CA VAL A 67 3.67 2.87 0.43
C VAL A 67 2.23 2.90 -0.16
N GLY A 68 1.52 1.78 -0.05
CA GLY A 68 0.11 1.61 -0.38
C GLY A 68 -0.83 1.58 0.83
N SER A 69 -0.39 2.04 2.00
CA SER A 69 -1.24 1.97 3.20
C SER A 69 -2.31 3.02 3.18
N LEU A 70 -3.47 2.65 3.72
CA LEU A 70 -4.52 3.61 4.02
C LEU A 70 -4.00 4.80 4.85
N ALA A 71 -3.12 4.56 5.83
CA ALA A 71 -2.58 5.62 6.67
C ALA A 71 -1.75 6.64 5.86
N ALA A 72 -0.91 6.17 4.94
CA ALA A 72 -0.13 7.04 4.05
C ALA A 72 -1.02 7.81 3.07
N ALA A 73 -2.09 7.18 2.58
CA ALA A 73 -3.09 7.85 1.76
C ALA A 73 -3.80 8.98 2.53
N TYR A 74 -4.18 8.75 3.79
CA TYR A 74 -4.87 9.75 4.63
C TYR A 74 -3.98 10.94 5.00
N GLN A 75 -2.66 10.77 5.10
CA GLN A 75 -1.72 11.88 5.36
C GLN A 75 -1.69 12.92 4.23
N ARG A 76 -2.00 12.51 2.99
CA ARG A 76 -2.01 13.40 1.81
C ARG A 76 -3.30 14.21 1.65
N LEU A 77 -4.30 13.94 2.48
CA LEU A 77 -5.65 14.49 2.37
C LEU A 77 -5.89 15.57 3.43
N THR A 78 -6.70 16.58 3.08
CA THR A 78 -7.19 17.58 4.05
C THR A 78 -8.21 16.94 4.99
N PRO A 79 -8.54 17.56 6.14
CA PRO A 79 -9.52 17.00 7.07
C PRO A 79 -10.86 16.64 6.42
N VAL A 80 -11.40 17.52 5.57
CA VAL A 80 -12.66 17.29 4.85
C VAL A 80 -12.52 16.15 3.84
N GLU A 81 -11.40 16.09 3.12
CA GLU A 81 -11.12 15.01 2.17
C GLU A 81 -10.97 13.66 2.87
N ARG A 82 -10.37 13.60 4.07
CA ARG A 82 -10.31 12.39 4.89
C ARG A 82 -11.70 11.92 5.30
N LEU A 83 -12.57 12.83 5.72
CA LEU A 83 -13.96 12.52 6.07
C LEU A 83 -14.72 11.94 4.88
N VAL A 84 -14.66 12.61 3.72
CA VAL A 84 -15.26 12.12 2.47
C VAL A 84 -14.68 10.76 2.08
N THR A 85 -13.37 10.58 2.19
CA THR A 85 -12.69 9.31 1.86
C THR A 85 -13.13 8.17 2.78
N SER A 86 -13.29 8.44 4.08
CA SER A 86 -13.79 7.46 5.05
C SER A 86 -15.22 7.01 4.71
N MET A 87 -16.11 7.95 4.40
CA MET A 87 -17.49 7.63 4.01
C MET A 87 -17.56 6.91 2.65
N VAL A 88 -16.74 7.33 1.68
CA VAL A 88 -16.65 6.62 0.39
C VAL A 88 -16.16 5.19 0.61
N ARG A 89 -15.18 4.95 1.50
CA ARG A 89 -14.68 3.62 1.85
C ARG A 89 -15.74 2.74 2.52
N GLN A 90 -16.70 3.33 3.22
CA GLN A 90 -17.86 2.62 3.78
C GLN A 90 -18.95 2.32 2.72
N GLY A 91 -18.74 2.71 1.46
CA GLY A 91 -19.68 2.48 0.37
C GLY A 91 -20.81 3.51 0.29
N LEU A 92 -20.76 4.61 1.05
CA LEU A 92 -21.82 5.62 1.04
C LEU A 92 -21.90 6.34 -0.32
N PRO A 93 -23.13 6.53 -0.86
CA PRO A 93 -23.31 7.28 -2.10
C PRO A 93 -23.13 8.78 -1.87
N THR A 94 -22.88 9.53 -2.96
CA THR A 94 -22.62 10.98 -2.92
C THR A 94 -23.73 11.76 -2.22
N LYS A 95 -25.00 11.35 -2.38
CA LYS A 95 -26.15 12.03 -1.77
C LYS A 95 -26.13 11.90 -0.25
N ASP A 96 -25.85 10.70 0.28
CA ASP A 96 -25.81 10.46 1.72
C ASP A 96 -24.63 11.16 2.37
N ILE A 97 -23.48 11.20 1.69
CA ILE A 97 -22.31 11.99 2.13
C ILE A 97 -22.64 13.48 2.16
N ALA A 98 -23.39 13.97 1.17
CA ALA A 98 -23.79 15.37 1.11
C ALA A 98 -24.72 15.74 2.26
N THR A 99 -25.70 14.88 2.55
CA THR A 99 -26.59 15.02 3.72
C THR A 99 -25.79 14.99 5.03
N ALA A 100 -24.87 14.02 5.19
CA ALA A 100 -24.07 13.88 6.40
C ALA A 100 -23.16 15.09 6.68
N LEU A 101 -22.68 15.76 5.63
CA LEU A 101 -21.82 16.95 5.73
C LEU A 101 -22.59 18.27 5.64
N ALA A 102 -23.91 18.25 5.48
CA ALA A 102 -24.75 19.42 5.23
C ALA A 102 -24.25 20.30 4.06
N VAL A 103 -23.78 19.66 2.97
CA VAL A 103 -23.30 20.34 1.75
C VAL A 103 -24.06 19.84 0.52
N SER A 104 -23.88 20.49 -0.63
CA SER A 104 -24.47 20.03 -1.88
C SER A 104 -23.80 18.75 -2.41
N PRO A 105 -24.52 17.87 -3.14
CA PRO A 105 -23.90 16.75 -3.85
C PRO A 105 -22.79 17.16 -4.83
N GLY A 106 -22.90 18.36 -5.42
CA GLY A 106 -21.87 18.94 -6.27
C GLY A 106 -20.57 19.20 -5.50
N THR A 107 -20.68 19.72 -4.28
CA THR A 107 -19.54 19.93 -3.36
C THR A 107 -18.83 18.62 -3.04
N VAL A 108 -19.58 17.55 -2.74
CA VAL A 108 -19.01 16.21 -2.52
C VAL A 108 -18.30 15.69 -3.77
N SER A 109 -18.86 15.89 -4.96
CA SER A 109 -18.21 15.51 -6.22
C SER A 109 -16.86 16.22 -6.41
N ILE A 110 -16.77 17.50 -6.06
CA ILE A 110 -15.52 18.26 -6.07
C ILE A 110 -14.52 17.68 -5.06
N HIS A 111 -14.94 17.39 -3.82
CA HIS A 111 -14.07 16.74 -2.84
C HIS A 111 -13.56 15.38 -3.34
N ARG A 112 -14.43 14.54 -3.94
CA ARG A 112 -14.02 13.25 -4.54
C ARG A 112 -13.02 13.44 -5.68
N LYS A 113 -13.16 14.48 -6.49
CA LYS A 113 -12.19 14.84 -7.55
C LYS A 113 -10.84 15.25 -6.95
N HIS A 114 -10.82 16.03 -5.88
CA HIS A 114 -9.59 16.42 -5.19
C HIS A 114 -8.91 15.22 -4.52
N VAL A 115 -9.67 14.35 -3.86
CA VAL A 115 -9.17 13.08 -3.32
C VAL A 115 -8.52 12.25 -4.42
N ARG A 116 -9.19 12.06 -5.57
CA ARG A 116 -8.59 11.35 -6.72
C ARG A 116 -7.27 11.98 -7.17
N LYS A 117 -7.21 13.30 -7.30
CA LYS A 117 -5.99 14.02 -7.69
C LYS A 117 -4.85 13.80 -6.68
N LYS A 118 -5.14 13.90 -5.38
CA LYS A 118 -4.15 13.75 -4.30
C LYS A 118 -3.68 12.31 -4.07
N LEU A 119 -4.49 11.34 -4.47
CA LEU A 119 -4.14 9.92 -4.46
C LEU A 119 -3.52 9.45 -5.79
N GLY A 120 -3.27 10.35 -6.74
CA GLY A 120 -2.65 10.00 -8.03
C GLY A 120 -3.59 9.26 -9.00
N LEU A 121 -4.90 9.30 -8.77
CA LEU A 121 -5.92 8.66 -9.61
C LEU A 121 -6.45 9.58 -10.72
N GLY A 122 -5.85 10.76 -10.92
CA GLY A 122 -6.23 11.69 -11.97
C GLY A 122 -6.09 11.07 -13.36
N GLY A 123 -7.13 11.13 -14.18
CA GLY A 123 -7.11 10.58 -15.56
C GLY A 123 -7.26 9.06 -15.66
N THR A 124 -7.38 8.35 -14.54
CA THR A 124 -7.62 6.90 -14.52
C THR A 124 -9.12 6.59 -14.42
N ILE A 125 -9.53 5.44 -14.96
CA ILE A 125 -10.92 4.92 -14.87
C ILE A 125 -11.19 4.27 -13.49
N THR A 126 -10.13 4.03 -12.69
CA THR A 126 -10.20 3.34 -11.40
C THR A 126 -11.25 3.94 -10.47
N ASN A 127 -12.13 3.10 -9.91
CA ASN A 127 -13.13 3.54 -8.95
C ASN A 127 -12.44 3.89 -7.61
N LEU A 128 -12.78 5.05 -7.03
CA LEU A 128 -12.18 5.51 -5.78
C LEU A 128 -12.47 4.54 -4.61
N HIS A 129 -13.67 3.96 -4.54
CA HIS A 129 -14.02 2.99 -3.50
C HIS A 129 -13.16 1.72 -3.60
N SER A 130 -13.10 1.12 -4.80
CA SER A 130 -12.29 -0.09 -5.04
C SER A 130 -10.80 0.15 -4.76
N TYR A 131 -10.28 1.33 -5.13
CA TYR A 131 -8.91 1.70 -4.80
C TYR A 131 -8.70 1.77 -3.29
N LEU A 132 -9.57 2.44 -2.54
CA LEU A 132 -9.45 2.55 -1.08
C LEU A 132 -9.54 1.20 -0.36
N LEU A 133 -10.30 0.24 -0.92
CA LEU A 133 -10.34 -1.14 -0.43
C LEU A 133 -9.05 -1.91 -0.72
N SER A 134 -8.34 -1.61 -1.82
CA SER A 134 -7.04 -2.24 -2.09
C SER A 134 -5.89 -1.74 -1.19
N LEU A 135 -6.11 -0.67 -0.41
CA LEU A 135 -5.12 -0.11 0.52
C LEU A 135 -5.26 -0.66 1.96
N SER A 136 -6.14 -1.65 2.17
CA SER A 136 -6.40 -2.27 3.48
C SER A 136 -5.55 -3.49 3.73
#